data_AF-A0A256JQW0-F1
#
_entry.id   AF-A0A256JQW0-F1
#
_cell.length_a   1.000
_cell.length_b   1.000
_cell.length_c   1.000
_cell.angle_alpha   90.00
_cell.angle_beta   90.00
_cell.angle_gamma   90.00
#
_symmetry.space_group_name_H-M   'P 1'
#
loop_
_entity.id
_entity.type
_entity.pdbx_description
1 polymer ?
#
loop_
_entity_poly.entity_id
_entity_poly.type
_entity_poly.pdbx_seq_one_letter_code
_entity_poly.pdbx_strand_id
1 'polypeptide(L)'
;MTGRNADFSERFFETLARHDLISLPNGWHQYVDSGQFYRDFYLGDVVKYRVDGFGVAAERASYQHLLKQELRALDPDLVITFGGNAWPALRRSTAPEPVVETDADPESIMSIHGTLHRLSDPIDTHVLPLAHMSGQVWWRFPPDEYISRLSKALEVLERQ
;
A
#
# COMPACT_ATOMS: atom_id res chain seq x y z
N MET A 1 13.41 -12.15 -13.83
CA MET A 1 12.79 -12.01 -12.50
C MET A 1 12.98 -13.32 -11.76
N THR A 2 13.47 -13.29 -10.51
CA THR A 2 13.66 -14.51 -9.71
C THR A 2 12.29 -15.11 -9.35
N GLY A 3 12.17 -16.44 -9.26
CA GLY A 3 10.88 -17.11 -8.97
C GLY A 3 10.18 -16.64 -7.69
N ARG A 4 10.92 -16.03 -6.74
CA ARG A 4 10.37 -15.46 -5.50
C ARG A 4 9.47 -14.25 -5.72
N ASN A 5 9.81 -13.39 -6.69
CA ASN A 5 8.98 -12.23 -6.98
C ASN A 5 7.68 -12.64 -7.68
N ALA A 6 7.74 -13.68 -8.52
CA ALA A 6 6.55 -14.22 -9.18
C ALA A 6 5.59 -14.88 -8.16
N ASP A 7 6.12 -15.69 -7.25
CA ASP A 7 5.34 -16.31 -6.15
C ASP A 7 4.66 -15.26 -5.26
N PHE A 8 5.39 -14.19 -4.90
CA PHE A 8 4.78 -13.09 -4.14
C PHE A 8 3.68 -12.38 -4.93
N SER A 9 3.95 -11.98 -6.17
CA SER A 9 2.98 -11.28 -7.01
C SER A 9 1.71 -12.09 -7.17
N GLU A 10 1.84 -13.39 -7.47
CA GLU A 10 0.71 -14.31 -7.58
C GLU A 10 -0.15 -14.27 -6.32
N ARG A 11 0.45 -14.55 -5.16
CA ARG A 11 -0.28 -14.61 -3.89
C ARG A 11 -0.86 -13.26 -3.49
N PHE A 12 -0.17 -12.16 -3.79
CA PHE A 12 -0.64 -10.80 -3.53
C PHE A 12 -1.91 -10.53 -4.34
N PHE A 13 -1.85 -10.70 -5.67
CA PHE A 13 -2.99 -10.46 -6.55
C PHE A 13 -4.14 -11.42 -6.26
N GLU A 14 -3.88 -12.71 -6.04
CA GLU A 14 -4.90 -13.68 -5.62
C GLU A 14 -5.59 -13.27 -4.32
N THR A 15 -4.86 -12.67 -3.38
CA THR A 15 -5.44 -12.16 -2.14
C THR A 15 -6.36 -10.98 -2.42
N LEU A 16 -5.94 -10.02 -3.24
CA LEU A 16 -6.81 -8.91 -3.65
C LEU A 16 -8.07 -9.41 -4.37
N ALA A 17 -7.95 -10.42 -5.23
CA ALA A 17 -9.08 -11.00 -5.95
C ALA A 17 -10.05 -11.75 -5.03
N ARG A 18 -9.54 -12.43 -3.99
CA ARG A 18 -10.37 -13.09 -2.97
C ARG A 18 -11.20 -12.11 -2.13
N HIS A 19 -10.77 -10.86 -2.06
CA HIS A 19 -11.43 -9.75 -1.37
C HIS A 19 -12.14 -8.80 -2.36
N ASP A 20 -12.46 -9.29 -3.56
CA ASP A 20 -13.22 -8.58 -4.60
C ASP A 20 -12.66 -7.21 -5.05
N LEU A 21 -11.38 -6.93 -4.77
CA LEU A 21 -10.73 -5.68 -5.21
C LEU A 21 -10.35 -5.71 -6.69
N ILE A 22 -10.13 -6.89 -7.26
CA ILE A 22 -9.77 -7.10 -8.66
C ILE A 22 -10.35 -8.40 -9.20
N SER A 23 -10.38 -8.56 -10.53
CA SER A 23 -10.77 -9.81 -11.18
C SER A 23 -9.58 -10.49 -11.86
N LEU A 24 -9.33 -11.76 -11.51
CA LEU A 24 -8.23 -12.56 -12.06
C LEU A 24 -8.71 -13.86 -12.74
N PRO A 25 -9.60 -13.80 -13.76
CA PRO A 25 -10.15 -15.01 -14.38
C PRO A 25 -9.09 -15.90 -15.05
N ASN A 26 -7.96 -15.29 -15.45
CA ASN A 26 -6.88 -15.98 -16.17
C ASN A 26 -5.52 -15.81 -15.48
N GLY A 27 -5.52 -15.53 -14.17
CA GLY A 27 -4.30 -15.33 -13.37
C GLY A 27 -3.63 -13.95 -13.53
N TRP A 28 -2.64 -13.71 -12.68
CA TRP A 28 -2.04 -12.38 -12.50
C TRP A 28 -1.18 -11.90 -13.68
N HIS A 29 -0.54 -12.81 -14.41
CA HIS A 29 0.26 -12.45 -15.59
C HIS A 29 -0.60 -11.78 -16.66
N GLN A 30 -1.72 -12.41 -17.05
CA GLN A 30 -2.62 -11.82 -18.05
C GLN A 30 -3.30 -10.55 -17.53
N TYR A 31 -3.62 -10.48 -16.24
CA TYR A 31 -4.16 -9.29 -15.62
C TYR A 31 -3.25 -8.06 -15.78
N VAL A 32 -1.94 -8.25 -15.59
CA VAL A 32 -0.93 -7.20 -15.81
C VAL A 32 -0.73 -6.94 -17.31
N ASP A 33 -0.52 -7.98 -18.12
CA ASP A 33 -0.18 -7.87 -19.55
C ASP A 33 -1.32 -7.26 -20.39
N SER A 34 -2.58 -7.48 -19.99
CA SER A 34 -3.76 -6.87 -20.63
C SER A 34 -3.93 -5.37 -20.32
N GLY A 35 -3.17 -4.85 -19.35
CA GLY A 35 -3.30 -3.48 -18.87
C GLY A 35 -4.48 -3.25 -17.94
N GLN A 36 -5.23 -4.28 -17.55
CA GLN A 36 -6.33 -4.16 -16.58
C GLN A 36 -5.83 -3.63 -15.23
N PHE A 37 -4.61 -4.00 -14.82
CA PHE A 37 -3.95 -3.42 -13.64
C PHE A 37 -4.01 -1.89 -13.59
N TYR A 38 -3.76 -1.21 -14.72
CA TYR A 38 -3.77 0.27 -14.77
C TYR A 38 -5.17 0.88 -14.90
N ARG A 39 -6.20 0.04 -15.04
CA ARG A 39 -7.61 0.45 -14.98
C ARG A 39 -8.13 0.38 -13.56
N ASP A 40 -7.74 -0.66 -12.83
CA ASP A 40 -8.19 -0.88 -11.44
C ASP A 40 -7.32 -0.11 -10.45
N PHE A 41 -6.03 0.09 -10.74
CA PHE A 41 -5.10 0.79 -9.87
C PHE A 41 -4.51 2.04 -10.52
N TYR A 42 -4.38 3.07 -9.70
CA TYR A 42 -3.44 4.16 -9.92
C TYR A 42 -2.16 3.90 -9.12
N LEU A 43 -1.01 3.94 -9.81
CA LEU A 43 0.30 3.80 -9.17
C LEU A 43 1.04 5.14 -9.19
N GLY A 44 1.56 5.55 -8.04
CA GLY A 44 2.35 6.77 -7.93
C GLY A 44 3.31 6.74 -6.75
N ASP A 45 4.27 7.67 -6.78
CA ASP A 45 5.25 7.85 -5.72
C ASP A 45 4.89 9.04 -4.82
N VAL A 46 5.30 8.99 -3.55
CA VAL A 46 5.23 10.14 -2.65
C VAL A 46 6.12 11.28 -3.15
N VAL A 47 7.30 10.96 -3.67
CA VAL A 47 8.26 11.92 -4.23
C VAL A 47 8.35 11.69 -5.73
N LYS A 48 7.92 12.67 -6.53
CA LYS A 48 7.80 12.52 -7.99
C LYS A 48 9.12 12.62 -8.76
N TYR A 49 10.14 13.23 -8.14
CA TYR A 49 11.43 13.46 -8.77
C TYR A 49 12.50 12.66 -8.06
N ARG A 50 13.32 11.96 -8.85
CA ARG A 50 14.48 11.23 -8.32
C ARG A 50 15.48 12.23 -7.74
N VAL A 51 15.83 12.04 -6.48
CA VAL A 51 16.83 12.84 -5.76
C VAL A 51 17.75 11.92 -4.97
N ASP A 52 18.98 12.36 -4.73
CA ASP A 52 19.97 11.63 -3.92
C ASP A 52 19.64 11.80 -2.43
N GLY A 53 18.65 11.02 -1.97
CA GLY A 53 18.04 11.20 -0.66
C GLY A 53 17.10 12.40 -0.64
N PHE A 54 15.87 12.20 -0.21
CA PHE A 54 14.95 13.30 0.06
C PHE A 54 14.87 13.54 1.57
N GLY A 55 15.04 14.79 1.98
CA GLY A 55 14.72 15.21 3.34
C GLY A 55 13.21 15.39 3.52
N VAL A 56 12.78 15.44 4.79
CA VAL A 56 11.38 15.64 5.20
C VAL A 56 10.74 16.86 4.53
N ALA A 57 11.51 17.93 4.27
CA ALA A 57 10.99 19.13 3.59
C ALA A 57 10.58 18.87 2.14
N ALA A 58 11.37 18.12 1.38
CA ALA A 58 11.07 17.80 -0.01
C ALA A 58 9.88 16.84 -0.13
N GLU A 59 9.82 15.86 0.78
CA GLU A 59 8.67 14.96 0.92
C GLU A 59 7.38 15.74 1.20
N ARG A 60 7.41 16.65 2.18
CA ARG A 60 6.27 17.50 2.53
C ARG A 60 5.83 18.37 1.35
N ALA A 61 6.77 18.98 0.64
CA ALA A 61 6.46 19.77 -0.54
C ALA A 61 5.81 18.93 -1.64
N SER A 62 6.36 17.74 -1.92
CA SER A 62 5.81 16.80 -2.90
C SER A 62 4.39 16.36 -2.52
N TYR A 63 4.15 16.07 -1.23
CA TYR A 63 2.80 15.77 -0.77
C TYR A 63 1.83 16.95 -0.99
N GLN A 64 2.19 18.14 -0.51
CA GLN A 64 1.29 19.29 -0.52
C GLN A 64 0.92 19.75 -1.95
N HIS A 65 1.88 19.69 -2.87
CA HIS A 65 1.69 20.21 -4.22
C HIS A 65 1.22 19.14 -5.22
N LEU A 66 1.45 17.86 -4.97
CA LEU A 66 1.21 16.79 -5.94
C LEU A 66 0.31 15.70 -5.36
N LEU A 67 0.79 14.91 -4.41
CA LEU A 67 0.05 13.72 -3.93
C LEU A 67 -1.30 14.08 -3.31
N LYS A 68 -1.41 15.21 -2.59
CA LYS A 68 -2.68 15.68 -2.03
C LYS A 68 -3.73 15.93 -3.12
N GLN A 69 -3.32 16.42 -4.29
CA GLN A 69 -4.22 16.66 -5.42
C GLN A 69 -4.58 15.36 -6.14
N GLU A 70 -3.62 14.45 -6.29
CA GLU A 70 -3.87 13.12 -6.85
C GLU A 70 -4.90 12.35 -6.03
N LEU A 71 -4.75 12.32 -4.70
CA LEU A 71 -5.71 11.67 -3.80
C LEU A 71 -7.11 12.26 -3.96
N ARG A 72 -7.24 13.58 -4.01
CA ARG A 72 -8.55 14.25 -4.22
C ARG A 72 -9.15 14.00 -5.61
N ALA A 73 -8.32 13.88 -6.63
CA ALA A 73 -8.79 13.68 -8.00
C ALA A 73 -9.22 12.24 -8.25
N LEU A 74 -8.53 11.28 -7.60
CA LEU A 74 -8.80 9.86 -7.73
C LEU A 74 -9.90 9.38 -6.78
N ASP A 75 -10.00 10.01 -5.59
CA ASP A 75 -10.92 9.64 -4.50
C ASP A 75 -11.00 8.13 -4.25
N PRO A 76 -9.85 7.44 -4.02
CA PRO A 76 -9.82 5.99 -3.91
C PRO A 76 -10.51 5.48 -2.65
N ASP A 77 -11.12 4.30 -2.72
CA ASP A 77 -11.67 3.59 -1.56
C ASP A 77 -10.57 3.03 -0.63
N LEU A 78 -9.40 2.71 -1.21
CA LEU A 78 -8.24 2.15 -0.52
C LEU A 78 -6.92 2.67 -1.10
N VAL A 79 -6.04 3.13 -0.22
CA VAL A 79 -4.65 3.47 -0.54
C VAL A 79 -3.71 2.44 0.05
N ILE A 80 -2.99 1.69 -0.80
CA ILE A 80 -1.94 0.78 -0.35
C ILE A 80 -0.59 1.51 -0.41
N THR A 81 0.14 1.56 0.71
CA THR A 81 1.48 2.16 0.74
C THR A 81 2.55 1.08 0.88
N PHE A 82 3.66 1.20 0.14
CA PHE A 82 4.74 0.21 0.17
C PHE A 82 6.04 0.77 0.75
N GLY A 83 6.52 0.16 1.83
CA GLY A 83 7.86 0.38 2.38
C GLY A 83 7.99 1.53 3.37
N GLY A 84 9.20 1.66 3.91
CA GLY A 84 9.53 2.60 4.99
C GLY A 84 9.60 4.07 4.57
N ASN A 85 9.29 4.39 3.32
CA ASN A 85 9.27 5.76 2.82
C ASN A 85 7.83 6.23 2.56
N ALA A 86 7.02 5.42 1.87
CA ALA A 86 5.66 5.80 1.47
C ALA A 86 4.75 6.02 2.67
N TRP A 87 4.74 5.06 3.61
CA TRP A 87 3.90 5.14 4.81
C TRP A 87 4.27 6.33 5.70
N PRO A 88 5.53 6.51 6.15
CA PRO A 88 5.85 7.63 7.05
C PRO A 88 5.55 9.00 6.43
N ALA A 89 5.71 9.13 5.12
CA ALA A 89 5.42 10.37 4.42
C ALA A 89 3.94 10.73 4.39
N LEU A 90 3.09 9.76 4.06
CA LEU A 90 1.65 9.92 4.10
C LEU A 90 1.23 10.20 5.54
N ARG A 91 1.67 9.36 6.50
CA ARG A 91 1.34 9.49 7.93
C ARG A 91 1.66 10.87 8.49
N ARG A 92 2.86 11.40 8.23
CA ARG A 92 3.26 12.74 8.69
C ARG A 92 2.38 13.86 8.17
N SER A 93 1.79 13.66 6.99
CA SER A 93 1.03 14.70 6.30
C SER A 93 -0.47 14.65 6.61
N THR A 94 -0.98 13.49 7.05
CA THR A 94 -2.41 13.24 7.18
C THR A 94 -2.87 12.61 8.49
N ALA A 95 -1.93 12.21 9.36
CA ALA A 95 -2.21 11.62 10.67
C ALA A 95 -3.33 10.55 10.66
N PRO A 96 -3.22 9.50 9.82
CA PRO A 96 -4.22 8.45 9.74
C PRO A 96 -4.31 7.67 11.05
N GLU A 97 -5.52 7.28 11.43
CA GLU A 97 -5.83 6.59 12.69
C GLU A 97 -6.09 5.10 12.44
N PRO A 98 -5.64 4.20 13.32
CA PRO A 98 -5.88 2.76 13.12
C PRO A 98 -7.38 2.46 13.22
N VAL A 99 -7.90 1.61 12.33
CA VAL A 99 -9.32 1.20 12.33
C VAL A 99 -9.63 0.26 13.50
N VAL A 100 -8.62 -0.51 13.95
CA VAL A 100 -8.70 -1.41 15.10
C VAL A 100 -7.60 -1.03 16.08
N GLU A 101 -7.92 -0.99 17.37
CA GLU A 101 -6.94 -0.74 18.43
C GLU A 101 -5.72 -1.66 18.30
N THR A 102 -4.53 -1.09 18.43
CA THR A 102 -3.27 -1.81 18.25
C THR A 102 -2.16 -1.17 19.06
N ASP A 103 -1.25 -2.00 19.57
CA ASP A 103 0.00 -1.57 20.19
C ASP A 103 1.15 -1.41 19.18
N ALA A 104 0.84 -1.52 17.87
CA ALA A 104 1.84 -1.39 16.82
C ALA A 104 2.44 0.02 16.79
N ASP A 105 3.76 0.11 16.64
CA ASP A 105 4.45 1.39 16.46
C ASP A 105 4.14 1.96 15.07
N PRO A 106 3.42 3.09 14.97
CA PRO A 106 3.07 3.69 13.68
C PRO A 106 4.28 4.28 12.95
N GLU A 107 5.46 4.41 13.58
CA GLU A 107 6.68 4.87 12.91
C GLU A 107 7.43 3.72 12.22
N SER A 108 7.18 2.48 12.63
CA SER A 108 7.86 1.29 12.13
C SER A 108 7.01 0.54 11.10
N ILE A 109 7.43 0.57 9.83
CA ILE A 109 6.75 -0.21 8.76
C ILE A 109 6.68 -1.70 9.07
N MET A 110 7.65 -2.22 9.82
CA MET A 110 7.67 -3.63 10.23
C MET A 110 6.59 -3.92 11.28
N SER A 111 6.27 -2.93 12.13
CA SER A 111 5.24 -3.07 13.15
C SER A 111 3.84 -2.84 12.57
N ILE A 112 3.70 -1.83 11.71
CA ILE A 112 2.39 -1.38 11.21
C ILE A 112 1.92 -2.12 9.94
N HIS A 113 2.78 -2.98 9.36
CA HIS A 113 2.45 -3.74 8.16
C HIS A 113 1.18 -4.59 8.38
N GLY A 114 0.18 -4.37 7.52
CA GLY A 114 -1.11 -5.06 7.59
C GLY A 114 -2.08 -4.50 8.62
N THR A 115 -1.80 -3.33 9.21
CA THR A 115 -2.76 -2.63 10.09
C THR A 115 -3.53 -1.62 9.26
N LEU A 116 -4.84 -1.81 9.11
CA LEU A 116 -5.70 -0.87 8.38
C LEU A 116 -5.86 0.44 9.16
N HIS A 117 -5.74 1.57 8.46
CA HIS A 117 -5.96 2.90 9.01
C HIS A 117 -7.06 3.63 8.23
N ARG A 118 -7.68 4.62 8.86
CA ARG A 118 -8.57 5.59 8.25
C ARG A 118 -7.86 6.93 8.10
N LEU A 119 -8.05 7.52 6.94
CA LEU A 119 -7.60 8.84 6.54
C LEU A 119 -8.84 9.72 6.41
N SER A 120 -8.84 10.92 6.99
CA SER A 120 -9.97 11.86 6.91
C SER A 120 -9.64 13.20 6.23
N ASP A 121 -8.35 13.53 6.04
CA ASP A 121 -7.84 14.59 5.15
C ASP A 121 -6.72 14.00 4.27
N PRO A 122 -6.72 14.22 2.95
CA PRO A 122 -7.58 15.12 2.19
C PRO A 122 -8.93 14.57 1.75
N ILE A 123 -9.16 13.28 1.96
CA ILE A 123 -10.33 12.50 1.55
C ILE A 123 -10.63 11.50 2.67
N ASP A 124 -11.87 11.03 2.74
CA ASP A 124 -12.28 9.98 3.67
C ASP A 124 -12.05 8.61 3.02
N THR A 125 -10.98 7.93 3.40
CA THR A 125 -10.56 6.66 2.77
C THR A 125 -9.80 5.77 3.75
N HIS A 126 -9.52 4.54 3.35
CA HIS A 126 -8.66 3.62 4.08
C HIS A 126 -7.24 3.62 3.55
N VAL A 127 -6.28 3.40 4.45
CA VAL A 127 -4.87 3.25 4.12
C VAL A 127 -4.37 1.93 4.68
N LEU A 128 -3.75 1.13 3.82
CA LEU A 128 -3.12 -0.13 4.19
C LEU A 128 -1.60 -0.05 4.00
N PRO A 129 -0.82 0.12 5.09
CA PRO A 129 0.62 0.09 5.04
C PRO A 129 1.12 -1.33 4.85
N LEU A 130 1.99 -1.53 3.86
CA LEU A 130 2.65 -2.78 3.61
C LEU A 130 4.17 -2.61 3.50
N ALA A 131 4.95 -3.57 4.01
CA ALA A 131 6.38 -3.56 3.76
C ALA A 131 6.67 -3.72 2.26
N HIS A 132 7.65 -2.98 1.74
CA HIS A 132 8.06 -3.11 0.35
C HIS A 132 8.82 -4.43 0.20
N MET A 133 8.33 -5.32 -0.66
CA MET A 133 8.96 -6.60 -0.93
C MET A 133 10.23 -6.41 -1.77
N SER A 134 11.31 -6.06 -1.08
CA SER A 134 12.68 -6.14 -1.58
C SER A 134 13.33 -7.44 -1.09
N GLY A 135 14.41 -7.87 -1.75
CA GLY A 135 15.15 -9.06 -1.34
C GLY A 135 15.64 -9.05 0.12
N GLN A 136 15.77 -7.86 0.75
CA GLN A 136 16.13 -7.71 2.16
C GLN A 136 14.94 -7.94 3.12
N VAL A 137 13.71 -7.66 2.68
CA VAL A 137 12.49 -7.82 3.48
C VAL A 137 12.00 -9.27 3.46
N TRP A 138 12.25 -10.01 2.38
CA TRP A 138 11.86 -11.41 2.21
C TRP A 138 12.22 -12.33 3.40
N TRP A 139 13.37 -12.09 4.03
CA TRP A 139 13.82 -12.90 5.17
C TRP A 139 13.27 -12.44 6.52
N ARG A 140 12.79 -11.19 6.60
CA ARG A 140 12.23 -10.60 7.82
C ARG A 140 10.71 -10.73 7.90
N PHE A 141 10.07 -10.87 6.75
CA PHE A 141 8.65 -11.14 6.61
C PHE A 141 8.47 -12.40 5.76
N PRO A 142 8.24 -13.56 6.39
CA PRO A 142 7.85 -14.76 5.66
C PRO A 142 6.65 -14.44 4.77
N PRO A 143 6.64 -14.86 3.49
CA PRO A 143 5.54 -14.56 2.56
C PRO A 143 4.16 -14.92 3.11
N ASP A 144 4.05 -16.04 3.84
CA ASP A 144 2.79 -16.46 4.47
C ASP A 144 2.28 -15.47 5.51
N GLU A 145 3.17 -14.93 6.33
CA GLU A 145 2.81 -13.93 7.32
C GLU A 145 2.38 -12.62 6.64
N TYR A 146 3.10 -12.21 5.59
CA TYR A 146 2.75 -11.02 4.83
C TYR A 146 1.34 -11.13 4.23
N ILE A 147 1.07 -12.25 3.54
CA ILE A 147 -0.21 -12.49 2.90
C ILE A 147 -1.32 -12.66 3.93
N SER A 148 -1.05 -13.31 5.07
CA SER A 148 -2.03 -13.42 6.15
C SER A 148 -2.42 -12.06 6.72
N ARG A 149 -1.46 -11.16 6.95
CA ARG A 149 -1.73 -9.82 7.46
C ARG A 149 -2.44 -8.94 6.43
N LEU A 150 -2.06 -9.02 5.14
CA LEU A 150 -2.81 -8.39 4.06
C LEU A 150 -4.28 -8.85 4.04
N SER A 151 -4.51 -10.15 4.02
CA SER A 151 -5.86 -10.73 3.97
C SER A 151 -6.69 -10.29 5.18
N LYS A 152 -6.15 -10.37 6.40
CA LYS A 152 -6.83 -9.89 7.62
C LYS A 152 -7.20 -8.40 7.57
N ALA A 153 -6.32 -7.55 7.02
CA ALA A 153 -6.62 -6.13 6.88
C ALA A 153 -7.79 -5.88 5.91
N LEU A 154 -7.86 -6.66 4.84
CA LEU A 154 -8.95 -6.60 3.87
C LEU A 154 -10.27 -7.15 4.44
N GLU A 155 -10.22 -8.22 5.25
CA GLU A 155 -11.39 -8.69 6.00
C GLU A 155 -11.95 -7.63 6.96
N VAL A 156 -11.09 -6.76 7.52
CA VAL A 156 -11.52 -5.63 8.36
C VAL A 156 -12.15 -4.54 7.51
N LEU A 157 -11.59 -4.26 6.33
CA LEU A 157 -12.11 -3.28 5.37
C LEU A 157 -13.52 -3.64 4.90
N GLU A 158 -13.76 -4.91 4.57
CA GLU A 158 -15.08 -5.43 4.13
C GLU A 158 -16.19 -5.26 5.19
N ARG A 159 -15.83 -5.04 6.46
CA ARG A 159 -16.76 -4.89 7.58
C ARG A 159 -17.06 -3.43 7.94
N GLN A 160 -16.39 -2.47 7.30
CA GLN A 160 -16.64 -1.04 7.49
C GLN A 160 -17.85 -0.60 6.66
#